data_AF-A0A7C1UDW0-F1
#
_entry.id   AF-A0A7C1UDW0-F1
#
_cell.length_a   1.000
_cell.length_b   1.000
_cell.length_c   1.000
_cell.angle_alpha   90.00
_cell.angle_beta   90.00
_cell.angle_gamma   90.00
#
_symmetry.space_group_name_H-M   'P 1'
#
loop_
_entity.id
_entity.type
_entity.pdbx_description
1 polymer ?
#
loop_
_entity_poly.entity_id
_entity_poly.type
_entity_poly.pdbx_seq_one_letter_code
_entity_poly.pdbx_strand_id
1 'polypeptide(L)' 'MRSIEIRVLSLEAAGREIVDAWQKAECDVAPAEPRETLSFESIEAMQRTLTPNRWELLRTLQAEGPMGV' A
#
# COMPACT_ATOMS: atom_id res chain seq x y z
N MET A 1 7.57 -13.41 4.16
CA MET A 1 7.47 -12.02 4.62
C MET A 1 6.57 -11.28 3.62
N ARG A 2 5.45 -10.69 4.06
CA ARG A 2 4.58 -9.91 3.17
C ARG A 2 5.18 -8.51 3.01
N SER A 3 5.30 -8.03 1.77
CA SER A 3 5.80 -6.69 1.47
C SER A 3 4.69 -5.88 0.80
N ILE A 4 4.36 -4.73 1.37
CA ILE A 4 3.41 -3.78 0.78
C ILE A 4 4.22 -2.68 0.09
N GLU A 5 3.97 -2.47 -1.20
CA GLU A 5 4.57 -1.41 -1.98
C GLU A 5 3.78 -0.11 -1.78
N ILE A 6 4.43 0.98 -1.38
CA ILE A 6 3.80 2.31 -1.25
C ILE A 6 4.17 3.15 -2.46
N ARG A 7 3.17 3.69 -3.16
CA ARG A 7 3.36 4.47 -4.38
C ARG A 7 2.63 5.80 -4.33
N VAL A 8 3.16 6.79 -5.04
CA VAL A 8 2.49 8.07 -5.30
C VAL A 8 2.15 8.14 -6.78
N LEU A 9 0.86 8.21 -7.10
CA LEU A 9 0.36 8.27 -8.47
C LEU A 9 -1.02 8.93 -8.51
N SER A 10 -1.42 9.44 -9.68
CA SER A 10 -2.74 10.04 -9.86
C SER A 10 -3.86 8.99 -9.66
N LEU A 11 -5.05 9.47 -9.28
CA LEU A 11 -6.22 8.62 -9.14
C LEU A 11 -6.56 7.88 -10.45
N GLU A 12 -6.38 8.53 -11.59
CA GLU A 12 -6.59 7.93 -12.91
C GLU A 12 -5.61 6.79 -13.18
N ALA A 13 -4.31 6.99 -12.91
CA ALA A 13 -3.31 5.95 -13.08
C ALA A 13 -3.58 4.76 -12.15
N ALA A 14 -3.98 5.01 -10.91
CA ALA A 14 -4.30 3.95 -9.95
C ALA A 14 -5.54 3.16 -10.39
N GLY A 15 -6.58 3.87 -10.83
CA GLY A 15 -7.80 3.27 -11.36
C GLY A 15 -7.52 2.42 -12.60
N ARG A 16 -6.64 2.88 -13.50
CA ARG A 16 -6.22 2.11 -14.67
C ARG A 16 -5.55 0.80 -14.28
N GLU A 17 -4.60 0.83 -13.35
CA GLU A 17 -3.91 -0.38 -12.87
C GLU A 17 -4.89 -1.40 -12.26
N ILE A 18 -5.89 -0.93 -11.51
CA ILE A 18 -6.93 -1.79 -10.92
C ILE A 18 -7.80 -2.42 -12.00
N VAL A 19 -8.28 -1.62 -12.97
CA VAL A 19 -9.10 -2.12 -14.08
C VAL A 19 -8.33 -3.14 -14.91
N ASP A 20 -7.07 -2.85 -15.23
CA ASP A 20 -6.22 -3.75 -16.02
C ASP A 20 -5.96 -5.07 -15.29
N ALA A 21 -5.72 -5.01 -13.96
CA ALA A 21 -5.57 -6.20 -13.13
C ALA A 21 -6.86 -7.03 -13.08
N TRP A 22 -8.02 -6.38 -12.96
CA TRP A 22 -9.31 -7.05 -12.95
C TRP A 22 -9.59 -7.72 -14.30
N GLN A 23 -9.41 -7.02 -15.43
CA GLN A 23 -9.62 -7.60 -16.76
C GLN A 23 -8.73 -8.82 -17.01
N LYS A 24 -7.49 -8.82 -16.51
CA LYS A 24 -6.60 -9.98 -16.59
C LYS A 24 -7.12 -11.16 -15.76
N ALA A 25 -7.62 -10.89 -14.56
CA ALA A 25 -8.21 -11.91 -13.70
C ALA A 25 -9.44 -12.58 -14.35
N GLU A 26 -10.31 -11.81 -15.01
CA GLU A 26 -11.47 -12.34 -15.75
C GLU A 26 -11.06 -13.24 -16.94
N CYS A 27 -9.84 -13.09 -17.45
CA CYS A 27 -9.30 -13.90 -18.55
C CYS A 27 -8.45 -15.09 -18.05
N ASP A 28 -8.52 -15.45 -16.76
CA ASP A 28 -7.66 -16.45 -16.11
C ASP A 28 -6.14 -16.15 -16.25
N VAL A 29 -5.78 -14.90 -16.49
CA VAL A 29 -4.38 -14.46 -16.55
C VAL A 29 -3.94 -14.09 -15.13
N ALA A 30 -3.39 -15.07 -14.41
CA ALA A 30 -2.78 -14.83 -13.12
C ALA A 30 -1.50 -13.99 -13.27
N PRO A 31 -1.30 -12.96 -12.41
CA PRO A 31 -0.03 -12.25 -12.37
C PRO A 31 1.08 -13.21 -11.90
N ALA A 32 2.25 -13.13 -12.54
CA ALA A 32 3.42 -13.92 -12.16
C ALA A 32 3.82 -13.70 -10.69
N GLU A 33 3.61 -12.47 -10.20
CA GLU A 33 3.82 -12.09 -8.81
C GLU A 33 2.65 -11.20 -8.33
N PRO A 34 1.86 -11.63 -7.34
CA PRO A 34 0.83 -10.78 -6.75
C PRO A 34 1.49 -9.62 -5.98
N ARG A 35 1.08 -8.39 -6.29
CA ARG A 35 1.55 -7.17 -5.62
C ARG A 35 0.49 -6.66 -4.65
N GLU A 36 0.88 -6.44 -3.40
CA GLU A 36 0.09 -5.69 -2.44
C GLU A 36 0.57 -4.23 -2.49
N THR A 37 -0.28 -3.30 -2.94
CA THR A 37 0.10 -1.90 -3.18
C THR A 37 -0.85 -0.93 -2.48
N LEU A 38 -0.29 0.12 -1.86
CA LEU A 38 -1.02 1.27 -1.33
C LEU A 38 -0.61 2.53 -2.12
N SER A 39 -1.59 3.17 -2.74
CA SER A 39 -1.38 4.32 -3.62
C SER A 39 -1.92 5.60 -3.00
N PHE A 40 -1.16 6.70 -3.13
CA PHE A 40 -1.56 8.03 -2.69
C PHE A 40 -1.48 9.02 -3.85
N GLU A 41 -2.41 9.97 -3.90
CA GLU A 41 -2.42 11.02 -4.95
C GLU A 41 -1.22 11.97 -4.87
N SER A 42 -0.65 12.12 -3.67
CA SER A 42 0.48 13.00 -3.40
C SER A 42 1.29 12.53 -2.19
N ILE A 43 2.54 13.01 -2.10
CA ILE A 43 3.39 12.81 -0.92
C ILE A 43 2.73 13.43 0.32
N GLU A 44 2.04 14.56 0.17
CA GLU A 44 1.35 15.22 1.28
C GLU A 44 0.20 14.33 1.82
N ALA A 45 -0.64 13.78 0.94
CA ALA A 45 -1.71 12.86 1.33
C ALA A 45 -1.14 11.60 1.98
N MET A 46 -0.04 11.07 1.45
CA MET A 46 0.70 9.95 2.04
C MET A 46 1.19 10.28 3.45
N GLN A 47 1.91 11.40 3.62
CA GLN A 47 2.44 11.79 4.93
C GLN A 47 1.33 12.09 5.93
N ARG A 48 0.27 12.80 5.52
CA ARG A 48 -0.89 13.08 6.38
C ARG A 48 -1.54 11.80 6.90
N THR A 49 -1.56 10.75 6.10
CA THR A 49 -2.17 9.46 6.46
C THR A 49 -1.22 8.59 7.28
N LEU A 50 0.03 8.45 6.85
CA LEU A 50 0.98 7.51 7.45
C LEU A 50 1.73 8.07 8.66
N THR A 51 1.91 9.39 8.75
CA THR A 51 2.70 10.00 9.84
C THR A 51 2.00 9.93 11.19
N PRO A 52 0.70 10.21 11.33
CA PRO A 52 -0.01 9.99 12.60
C PRO A 52 0.09 8.53 13.05
N ASN A 53 -0.11 7.60 12.09
CA ASN A 53 -0.02 6.17 12.34
C ASN A 53 1.39 5.73 12.71
N ARG A 54 2.44 6.39 12.19
CA ARG A 54 3.83 6.16 12.60
C ARG A 54 4.05 6.51 14.07
N TRP A 55 3.49 7.62 14.54
CA TRP A 55 3.59 7.99 15.96
C TRP A 55 2.83 7.01 16.85
N GLU A 56 1.70 6.52 16.38
CA GLU A 56 0.94 5.49 17.08
C GLU A 56 1.72 4.17 17.15
N LEU A 57 2.30 3.73 16.03
CA LEU A 57 3.15 2.54 15.98
C LEU A 57 4.39 2.67 16.87
N LEU A 58 5.03 3.85 16.88
CA LEU A 58 6.16 4.13 17.77
C LEU A 58 5.75 4.14 19.25
N ARG A 59 4.57 4.66 19.58
CA ARG A 59 4.02 4.60 20.95
C ARG A 59 3.73 3.15 21.35
N THR A 60 3.16 2.35 20.46
CA THR A 60 2.92 0.92 20.71
C THR A 60 4.23 0.16 20.89
N LEU A 61 5.23 0.39 20.02
CA LEU A 61 6.58 -0.18 20.19
C LEU A 61 7.26 0.25 21.50
N GLN A 62 7.06 1.50 21.93
CA GLN A 62 7.57 1.99 23.20
C GLN A 62 6.88 1.31 24.40
N ALA A 63 5.57 1.06 24.31
CA ALA A 63 4.78 0.47 25.38
C ALA A 63 4.93 -1.06 25.47
N GLU A 64 4.97 -1.75 24.33
CA GLU A 64 4.91 -3.21 24.24
C GLU A 64 6.27 -3.86 23.89
N GLY A 65 7.30 -3.04 23.66
CA GLY A 65 8.61 -3.50 23.22
C GLY A 65 8.62 -3.88 21.73
N PRO A 66 9.72 -4.48 21.24
CA PRO A 66 9.84 -4.85 19.83
C PRO A 66 8.76 -5.85 19.43
N MET A 67 7.77 -5.39 18.67
CA MET A 67 6.86 -6.29 17.98
C MET A 67 7.60 -6.84 16.76
N GLY A 68 8.05 -8.09 16.86
CA GLY A 68 8.92 -8.73 15.87
C GLY A 68 8.36 -8.68 14.46
N VAL A 69 9.25 -8.39 13.50
CA VAL A 69 9.09 -8.63 12.05
C VAL A 69 9.96 -9.83 11.69
#